data_AF-A0A931BXF2-F1
#
_entry.id   AF-A0A931BXF2-F1
#
_cell.length_a   1.000
_cell.length_b   1.000
_cell.length_c   1.000
_cell.angle_alpha   90.00
_cell.angle_beta   90.00
_cell.angle_gamma   90.00
#
_symmetry.space_group_name_H-M   'P 1'
#
loop_
_entity.id
_entity.type
_entity.pdbx_description
1 polymer ?
#
loop_
_entity_poly.entity_id
_entity_poly.type
_entity_poly.pdbx_seq_one_letter_code
_entity_poly.pdbx_strand_id
1 'polypeptide(L)'
;MAAENQVLRITYEAFSRFSNSLTRCLTLEAVAACFRVNLKYLFNFHTFRASYNRGDTYLHLQITATGAEITEQRTPGYMAFEKLLLERQIPMHWSDLQELNLPRHYTLPPEEQGELWGWLIQNDAERHIVVSVLAGRSRIFTRKDITFLKLVAESLEAKLFELCLLQELDENNKQLQRAFDTIHEKNTEISSIMAYQQEVITDRTREIAAKNARLLEVSVLNAHTVREPLSRILGLVNLLEMRQWSLEEIKEQILPRLRLSAQDLDGALQEVIEMSTADLIKLKA
;
A
#
# COMPACT_ATOMS: atom_id res chain seq x y z
N MET A 1 -14.54 -61.47 8.75
CA MET A 1 -15.08 -60.43 9.66
C MET A 1 -14.05 -59.90 10.66
N ALA A 2 -13.41 -60.71 11.53
CA ALA A 2 -12.44 -60.18 12.51
C ALA A 2 -11.20 -59.51 11.88
N ALA A 3 -10.63 -60.11 10.83
CA ALA A 3 -9.46 -59.57 10.13
C ALA A 3 -9.76 -58.27 9.35
N GLU A 4 -10.93 -58.17 8.70
CA GLU A 4 -11.33 -56.94 7.99
C GLU A 4 -11.57 -55.75 8.93
N ASN A 5 -12.14 -56.01 10.12
CA ASN A 5 -12.37 -54.97 11.13
C ASN A 5 -11.05 -54.47 11.73
N GLN A 6 -10.05 -55.36 11.84
CA GLN A 6 -8.71 -55.01 12.26
C GLN A 6 -7.97 -54.16 11.22
N VAL A 7 -8.09 -54.46 9.93
CA VAL A 7 -7.52 -53.65 8.84
C VAL A 7 -8.12 -52.25 8.81
N LEU A 8 -9.44 -52.13 8.89
CA LEU A 8 -10.12 -50.82 8.95
C LEU A 8 -9.67 -49.98 10.16
N ARG A 9 -9.49 -50.60 11.33
CA ARG A 9 -8.98 -49.92 12.52
C ARG A 9 -7.55 -49.42 12.33
N ILE A 10 -6.69 -50.21 11.70
CA ILE A 10 -5.30 -49.83 11.40
C ILE A 10 -5.27 -48.65 10.41
N THR A 11 -6.09 -48.68 9.34
CA THR A 11 -6.17 -47.58 8.37
C THR A 11 -6.71 -46.30 9.00
N TYR A 12 -7.68 -46.41 9.92
CA TYR A 12 -8.19 -45.26 10.68
C TYR A 12 -7.12 -44.68 11.62
N GLU A 13 -6.33 -45.52 12.29
CA GLU A 13 -5.21 -45.06 13.11
C GLU A 13 -4.13 -44.38 12.26
N ALA A 14 -3.83 -44.95 11.08
CA ALA A 14 -2.93 -44.34 10.11
C ALA A 14 -3.45 -42.97 9.64
N PHE A 15 -4.75 -42.83 9.38
CA PHE A 15 -5.38 -41.56 9.03
C PHE A 15 -5.29 -40.54 10.17
N SER A 16 -5.53 -40.95 11.42
CA SER A 16 -5.38 -40.08 12.58
C SER A 16 -3.95 -39.56 12.74
N ARG A 17 -2.94 -40.43 12.55
CA ARG A 17 -1.51 -40.03 12.55
C ARG A 17 -1.18 -39.09 11.39
N PHE A 18 -1.72 -39.36 10.20
CA PHE A 18 -1.59 -38.50 9.03
C PHE A 18 -2.17 -37.11 9.29
N SER A 19 -3.41 -37.03 9.76
CA SER A 19 -4.11 -35.77 10.06
C SER A 19 -3.32 -34.95 11.07
N ASN A 20 -2.87 -35.56 12.18
CA ASN A 20 -2.04 -34.89 13.17
C ASN A 20 -0.70 -34.38 12.60
N SER A 21 -0.08 -35.14 11.71
CA SER A 21 1.18 -34.75 11.06
C SER A 21 0.96 -33.60 10.07
N LEU A 22 -0.15 -33.62 9.34
CA LEU A 22 -0.53 -32.59 8.39
C LEU A 22 -0.82 -31.25 9.08
N THR A 23 -1.52 -31.27 10.22
CA THR A 23 -1.83 -30.05 10.99
C THR A 23 -0.56 -29.30 11.41
N ARG A 24 0.53 -30.03 11.73
CA ARG A 24 1.82 -29.46 12.14
C ARG A 24 2.66 -28.90 11.00
N CYS A 25 2.28 -29.14 9.74
CA CYS A 25 3.03 -28.64 8.59
C CYS A 25 2.81 -27.12 8.44
N LEU A 26 3.89 -26.36 8.29
CA LEU A 26 3.84 -24.90 8.11
C LEU A 26 4.28 -24.46 6.71
N THR A 27 4.85 -25.37 5.91
CA THR A 27 5.31 -25.08 4.54
C THR A 27 4.76 -26.10 3.56
N LEU A 28 4.71 -25.73 2.28
CA LEU A 28 4.28 -26.62 1.21
C LEU A 28 5.21 -27.84 1.08
N GLU A 29 6.53 -27.70 1.27
CA GLU A 29 7.43 -28.87 1.22
C GLU A 29 7.19 -29.83 2.39
N ALA A 30 6.87 -29.31 3.57
CA ALA A 30 6.52 -30.14 4.72
C ALA A 30 5.23 -30.94 4.47
N VAL A 31 4.23 -30.34 3.81
CA VAL A 31 3.01 -31.03 3.38
C VAL A 31 3.36 -32.14 2.39
N ALA A 32 4.18 -31.87 1.36
CA ALA A 32 4.61 -32.87 0.38
C ALA A 32 5.30 -34.07 1.05
N ALA A 33 6.23 -33.79 1.99
CA ALA A 33 6.95 -34.81 2.74
C ALA A 33 6.02 -35.64 3.63
N CYS A 34 5.06 -34.99 4.30
CA CYS A 34 4.05 -35.65 5.13
C CYS A 34 3.22 -36.65 4.31
N PHE A 35 2.76 -36.21 3.14
CA PHE A 35 2.01 -37.03 2.20
C PHE A 35 2.82 -38.23 1.69
N ARG A 36 4.10 -38.03 1.34
CA ARG A 36 5.00 -39.11 0.90
C ARG A 36 5.11 -40.24 1.92
N VAL A 37 5.21 -39.88 3.21
CA VAL A 37 5.40 -40.87 4.29
C VAL A 37 4.10 -41.60 4.60
N ASN A 38 2.99 -40.87 4.66
CA ASN A 38 1.75 -41.38 5.24
C ASN A 38 0.77 -41.97 4.22
N LEU A 39 0.73 -41.46 2.98
CA LEU A 39 -0.32 -41.81 2.02
C LEU A 39 -0.32 -43.31 1.65
N LYS A 40 0.86 -43.94 1.61
CA LYS A 40 1.03 -45.38 1.33
C LYS A 40 0.35 -46.31 2.34
N TYR A 41 0.02 -45.81 3.53
CA TYR A 41 -0.68 -46.58 4.58
C TYR A 41 -2.20 -46.41 4.51
N LEU A 42 -2.70 -45.50 3.68
CA LEU A 42 -4.12 -45.16 3.58
C LEU A 42 -4.80 -45.91 2.44
N PHE A 43 -4.17 -45.96 1.27
CA PHE A 43 -4.63 -46.72 0.11
C PHE A 43 -3.48 -47.00 -0.86
N ASN A 44 -3.69 -47.95 -1.77
CA ASN A 44 -2.71 -48.32 -2.79
C ASN A 44 -2.83 -47.41 -4.02
N PHE A 45 -1.69 -46.89 -4.49
CA PHE A 45 -1.61 -46.06 -5.70
C PHE A 45 -0.20 -46.13 -6.31
N HIS A 46 -0.09 -45.84 -7.61
CA HIS A 46 1.19 -45.60 -8.29
C HIS A 46 1.54 -44.11 -8.28
N THR A 47 0.56 -43.29 -8.69
CA THR A 47 0.67 -41.84 -8.71
C THR A 47 -0.57 -41.24 -8.07
N PHE A 48 -0.37 -40.31 -7.15
CA PHE A 48 -1.42 -39.47 -6.58
C PHE A 48 -1.12 -38.03 -6.96
N ARG A 49 -2.12 -37.32 -7.45
CA ARG A 49 -2.01 -35.89 -7.74
C ARG A 49 -3.24 -35.16 -7.24
N ALA A 50 -3.03 -34.06 -6.55
CA ALA A 50 -4.09 -33.18 -6.08
C ALA A 50 -3.79 -31.74 -6.52
N SER A 51 -4.78 -31.11 -7.11
CA SER A 51 -4.71 -29.77 -7.68
C SER A 51 -5.74 -28.88 -6.99
N TYR A 52 -5.26 -27.85 -6.31
CA TYR A 52 -6.03 -26.87 -5.57
C TYR A 52 -5.83 -25.49 -6.19
N ASN A 53 -6.87 -24.67 -6.21
CA ASN A 53 -6.78 -23.29 -6.67
C ASN A 53 -7.46 -22.32 -5.70
N ARG A 54 -6.90 -21.13 -5.62
CA ARG A 54 -7.46 -20.01 -4.88
C ARG A 54 -7.05 -18.70 -5.56
N GLY A 55 -8.04 -17.98 -6.08
CA GLY A 55 -7.78 -16.75 -6.85
C GLY A 55 -6.82 -17.03 -8.02
N ASP A 56 -5.69 -16.34 -8.03
CA ASP A 56 -4.64 -16.50 -9.04
C ASP A 56 -3.58 -17.55 -8.68
N THR A 57 -3.68 -18.19 -7.51
CA THR A 57 -2.70 -19.17 -7.04
C THR A 57 -3.20 -20.60 -7.27
N TYR A 58 -2.40 -21.41 -7.96
CA TYR A 58 -2.65 -22.80 -8.26
C TYR A 58 -1.56 -23.66 -7.60
N LEU A 59 -1.99 -24.61 -6.77
CA LEU A 59 -1.13 -25.54 -6.04
C LEU A 59 -1.37 -26.96 -6.57
N HIS A 60 -0.30 -27.60 -7.03
CA HIS A 60 -0.35 -28.97 -7.52
C HIS A 60 0.57 -29.84 -6.67
N LEU A 61 -0.02 -30.72 -5.84
CA LEU A 61 0.67 -31.78 -5.13
C LEU A 61 0.76 -33.01 -6.03
N GLN A 62 1.96 -33.53 -6.19
CA GLN A 62 2.22 -34.76 -6.93
C GLN A 62 3.05 -35.72 -6.10
N ILE A 63 2.62 -36.98 -6.04
CA ILE A 63 3.28 -38.06 -5.29
C ILE A 63 3.42 -39.25 -6.22
N THR A 64 4.66 -39.68 -6.38
CA THR A 64 5.07 -40.81 -7.21
C THR A 64 6.00 -41.72 -6.42
N ALA A 65 6.38 -42.86 -6.98
CA ALA A 65 7.42 -43.71 -6.38
C ALA A 65 8.77 -42.99 -6.23
N THR A 66 9.06 -42.01 -7.10
CA THR A 66 10.33 -41.27 -7.13
C THR A 66 10.39 -40.08 -6.18
N GLY A 67 9.25 -39.58 -5.70
CA GLY A 67 9.24 -38.42 -4.80
C GLY A 67 7.85 -37.80 -4.61
N ALA A 68 7.79 -36.78 -3.76
CA ALA A 68 6.62 -35.94 -3.57
C ALA A 68 7.01 -34.47 -3.66
N GLU A 69 6.25 -33.69 -4.41
CA GLU A 69 6.48 -32.27 -4.65
C GLU A 69 5.16 -31.51 -4.66
N ILE A 70 5.17 -30.27 -4.18
CA ILE A 70 4.08 -29.32 -4.37
C ILE A 70 4.62 -28.16 -5.19
N THR A 71 4.00 -27.89 -6.32
CA THR A 71 4.35 -26.75 -7.17
C THR A 71 3.29 -25.66 -7.04
N GLU A 72 3.75 -24.44 -6.78
CA GLU A 72 2.93 -23.23 -6.79
C GLU A 72 3.10 -22.50 -8.12
N GLN A 73 1.98 -22.15 -8.76
CA GLN A 73 1.95 -21.48 -10.06
C GLN A 73 0.87 -20.40 -10.08
N ARG A 74 1.10 -19.34 -10.87
CA ARG A 74 0.10 -18.27 -11.10
C ARG A 74 -0.83 -18.52 -12.29
N THR A 75 -0.63 -19.64 -12.98
CA THR A 75 -1.39 -20.04 -14.15
C THR A 75 -1.99 -21.42 -13.93
N PRO A 76 -3.14 -21.74 -14.52
CA PRO A 76 -3.77 -23.05 -14.35
C PRO A 76 -2.89 -24.17 -14.90
N GLY A 77 -2.23 -24.93 -14.02
CA GLY A 77 -1.38 -26.07 -14.37
C GLY A 77 -2.14 -27.38 -14.57
N TYR A 78 -3.44 -27.31 -14.90
CA TYR A 78 -4.33 -28.46 -15.01
C TYR A 78 -4.05 -29.30 -16.26
N MET A 79 -4.05 -30.62 -16.08
CA MET A 79 -3.98 -31.62 -17.15
C MET A 79 -5.31 -31.73 -17.90
N ALA A 80 -5.29 -32.36 -19.08
CA ALA A 80 -6.48 -32.50 -19.92
C ALA A 80 -7.66 -33.17 -19.18
N PHE A 81 -7.39 -34.20 -18.39
CA PHE A 81 -8.41 -34.85 -17.57
C PHE A 81 -8.88 -34.03 -16.38
N GLU A 82 -8.00 -33.22 -15.77
CA GLU A 82 -8.36 -32.33 -14.67
C GLU A 82 -9.32 -31.24 -15.17
N LYS A 83 -9.07 -30.70 -16.38
CA LYS A 83 -9.99 -29.77 -17.04
C LYS A 83 -11.35 -30.41 -17.31
N LEU A 84 -11.37 -31.65 -17.80
CA LEU A 84 -12.61 -32.38 -18.04
C LEU A 84 -13.39 -32.63 -16.72
N LEU A 85 -12.70 -32.89 -15.61
CA LEU A 85 -13.33 -33.02 -14.27
C LEU A 85 -13.93 -31.70 -13.80
N LEU A 86 -13.24 -30.59 -14.03
CA LEU A 86 -13.73 -29.25 -13.67
C LEU A 86 -14.95 -28.86 -14.50
N GLU A 87 -14.96 -29.17 -15.81
CA GLU A 87 -16.08 -28.88 -16.71
C GLU A 87 -17.32 -29.73 -16.41
N ARG A 88 -17.13 -31.04 -16.17
CA ARG A 88 -18.25 -31.98 -16.01
C ARG A 88 -18.73 -32.11 -14.57
N GLN A 89 -17.89 -31.77 -13.59
CA GLN A 89 -18.17 -31.85 -12.15
C GLN A 89 -18.62 -33.25 -11.65
N ILE A 90 -18.25 -34.31 -12.36
CA ILE A 90 -18.55 -35.70 -11.99
C ILE A 90 -17.25 -36.48 -11.81
N PRO A 91 -17.21 -37.42 -10.85
CA PRO A 91 -16.12 -38.40 -10.77
C PRO A 91 -15.98 -39.18 -12.08
N MET A 92 -14.76 -39.34 -12.56
CA MET A 92 -14.48 -40.08 -13.80
C MET A 92 -13.43 -41.17 -13.56
N HIS A 93 -13.58 -42.25 -14.33
CA HIS A 93 -12.68 -43.39 -14.35
C HIS A 93 -12.26 -43.62 -15.79
N TRP A 94 -10.96 -43.74 -16.02
CA TRP A 94 -10.37 -43.99 -17.33
C TRP A 94 -9.59 -45.29 -17.28
N SER A 95 -10.03 -46.26 -18.09
CA SER A 95 -9.36 -47.56 -18.25
C SER A 95 -8.33 -47.56 -19.38
N ASP A 96 -8.42 -46.61 -20.32
CA ASP A 96 -7.42 -46.41 -21.38
C ASP A 96 -6.65 -45.11 -21.16
N LEU A 97 -5.38 -45.23 -20.83
CA LEU A 97 -4.48 -44.11 -20.52
C LEU A 97 -3.76 -43.55 -21.75
N GLN A 98 -3.85 -44.23 -22.90
CA GLN A 98 -3.16 -43.81 -24.12
C GLN A 98 -3.76 -42.53 -24.71
N GLU A 99 -5.07 -42.31 -24.52
CA GLU A 99 -5.77 -41.11 -24.99
C GLU A 99 -5.46 -39.86 -24.15
N LEU A 100 -4.89 -40.03 -22.95
CA LEU A 100 -4.78 -38.98 -21.94
C LEU A 100 -3.49 -38.14 -22.00
N ASN A 101 -2.58 -38.42 -22.94
CA ASN A 101 -1.29 -37.73 -23.09
C ASN A 101 -0.59 -37.46 -21.75
N LEU A 102 -0.54 -38.49 -20.90
CA LEU A 102 -0.01 -38.35 -19.55
C LEU A 102 1.52 -38.12 -19.57
N PRO A 103 2.06 -37.29 -18.65
CA PRO A 103 3.50 -37.08 -18.58
C PRO A 103 4.28 -38.34 -18.19
N ARG A 104 5.61 -38.32 -18.41
CA ARG A 104 6.53 -39.44 -18.13
C ARG A 104 6.51 -39.98 -16.69
N HIS A 105 6.03 -39.21 -15.72
CA HIS A 105 5.91 -39.66 -14.32
C HIS A 105 4.61 -40.45 -14.03
N TYR A 106 3.70 -40.57 -15.00
CA TYR A 106 2.58 -41.51 -15.00
C TYR A 106 2.90 -42.82 -15.73
N THR A 107 4.14 -42.99 -16.22
CA THR A 107 4.53 -44.18 -16.97
C THR A 107 4.55 -45.40 -16.05
N LEU A 108 3.63 -46.33 -16.30
CA LEU A 108 3.59 -47.66 -15.69
C LEU A 108 4.48 -48.63 -16.48
N PRO A 109 4.95 -49.71 -15.86
CA PRO A 109 5.59 -50.81 -16.59
C PRO A 109 4.67 -51.34 -17.70
N PRO A 110 5.20 -51.73 -18.87
CA PRO A 110 4.40 -52.13 -20.04
C PRO A 110 3.50 -53.37 -19.80
N GLU A 111 3.72 -54.11 -18.73
CA GLU A 111 2.91 -55.26 -18.31
C GLU A 111 1.71 -54.88 -17.43
N GLU A 112 1.64 -53.63 -16.95
CA GLU A 112 0.56 -53.15 -16.10
C GLU A 112 -0.51 -52.39 -16.89
N GLN A 113 -1.74 -52.91 -16.88
CA GLN A 113 -2.91 -52.10 -17.24
C GLN A 113 -3.22 -51.15 -16.09
N GLY A 114 -3.06 -49.86 -16.34
CA GLY A 114 -3.35 -48.79 -15.39
C GLY A 114 -4.77 -48.28 -15.52
N GLU A 115 -5.35 -47.90 -14.40
CA GLU A 115 -6.62 -47.21 -14.32
C GLU A 115 -6.42 -45.86 -13.62
N LEU A 116 -6.90 -44.79 -14.25
CA LEU A 116 -6.90 -43.45 -13.66
C LEU A 116 -8.28 -43.16 -13.09
N TRP A 117 -8.30 -42.74 -11.84
CA TRP A 117 -9.50 -42.30 -11.16
C TRP A 117 -9.37 -40.82 -10.85
N GLY A 118 -10.42 -40.05 -11.09
CA GLY A 118 -10.44 -38.61 -10.88
C GLY A 118 -11.69 -38.15 -10.18
N TRP A 119 -11.54 -37.26 -9.21
CA TRP A 119 -12.62 -36.65 -8.45
C TRP A 119 -12.43 -35.15 -8.36
N LEU A 120 -13.55 -34.43 -8.51
CA LEU A 120 -13.68 -33.05 -8.07
C LEU A 120 -14.36 -33.07 -6.70
N ILE A 121 -13.68 -32.61 -5.67
CA ILE A 121 -14.23 -32.51 -4.31
C ILE A 121 -14.49 -31.03 -4.04
N GLN A 122 -15.77 -30.68 -3.93
CA GLN A 122 -16.23 -29.33 -3.61
C GLN A 122 -16.60 -29.28 -2.13
N ASN A 123 -15.94 -28.40 -1.38
CA ASN A 123 -16.26 -28.13 0.03
C ASN A 123 -17.25 -26.97 0.15
N ASP A 124 -17.01 -25.88 -0.60
CA ASP A 124 -17.88 -24.70 -0.67
C ASP A 124 -17.94 -24.19 -2.13
N ALA A 125 -18.77 -23.17 -2.41
CA ALA A 125 -18.95 -22.62 -3.77
C ALA A 125 -17.64 -22.16 -4.44
N GLU A 126 -16.65 -21.75 -3.66
CA GLU A 126 -15.35 -21.28 -4.14
C GLU A 126 -14.20 -22.24 -3.82
N ARG A 127 -14.45 -23.28 -3.00
CA ARG A 127 -13.42 -24.19 -2.51
C ARG A 127 -13.57 -25.55 -3.12
N HIS A 128 -12.66 -25.87 -4.03
CA HIS A 128 -12.61 -27.18 -4.66
C HIS A 128 -11.18 -27.68 -4.79
N ILE A 129 -11.06 -29.01 -4.78
CA ILE A 129 -9.81 -29.71 -5.04
C ILE A 129 -10.06 -30.82 -6.05
N VAL A 130 -9.21 -30.88 -7.08
CA VAL A 130 -9.22 -31.95 -8.07
C VAL A 130 -8.20 -32.98 -7.62
N VAL A 131 -8.62 -34.22 -7.43
CA VAL A 131 -7.74 -35.32 -7.02
C VAL A 131 -7.77 -36.40 -8.06
N SER A 132 -6.61 -36.93 -8.40
CA SER A 132 -6.45 -38.06 -9.30
C SER A 132 -5.53 -39.12 -8.73
N VAL A 133 -5.89 -40.38 -8.98
CA VAL A 133 -5.14 -41.56 -8.53
C VAL A 133 -4.97 -42.51 -9.70
N LEU A 134 -3.71 -42.80 -10.00
CA LEU A 134 -3.33 -43.86 -10.92
C LEU A 134 -3.14 -45.16 -10.13
N ALA A 135 -3.96 -46.15 -10.43
CA ALA A 135 -3.87 -47.50 -9.89
C ALA A 135 -3.46 -48.48 -10.99
N GLY A 136 -2.92 -49.65 -10.60
CA GLY A 136 -2.54 -50.69 -11.55
C GLY A 136 -2.82 -52.07 -10.97
N ARG A 137 -2.62 -53.14 -11.75
CA ARG A 137 -2.87 -54.52 -11.29
C ARG A 137 -2.06 -54.92 -10.04
N SER A 138 -0.88 -54.36 -9.85
CA SER A 138 -0.04 -54.57 -8.66
C SER A 138 -0.50 -53.77 -7.43
N ARG A 139 -1.21 -52.66 -7.65
CA ARG A 139 -1.71 -51.72 -6.61
C ARG A 139 -3.16 -51.37 -6.91
N ILE A 140 -4.05 -52.29 -6.53
CA ILE A 140 -5.48 -52.17 -6.80
C ILE A 140 -6.07 -51.11 -5.87
N PHE A 141 -6.77 -50.13 -6.46
CA PHE A 141 -7.58 -49.14 -5.76
C PHE A 141 -9.04 -49.58 -5.79
N THR A 142 -9.65 -49.69 -4.61
CA THR A 142 -11.00 -50.25 -4.44
C THR A 142 -12.01 -49.19 -3.99
N ARG A 143 -13.30 -49.51 -4.05
CA ARG A 143 -14.36 -48.60 -3.56
C ARG A 143 -14.24 -48.26 -2.07
N LYS A 144 -13.62 -49.12 -1.26
CA LYS A 144 -13.39 -48.85 0.17
C LYS A 144 -12.37 -47.73 0.36
N ASP A 145 -11.39 -47.62 -0.55
CA ASP A 145 -10.33 -46.61 -0.51
C ASP A 145 -10.84 -45.21 -0.85
N ILE A 146 -11.97 -45.11 -1.58
CA ILE A 146 -12.62 -43.83 -1.92
C ILE A 146 -12.96 -43.03 -0.66
N THR A 147 -13.42 -43.69 0.41
CA THR A 147 -13.74 -43.01 1.68
C THR A 147 -12.51 -42.35 2.28
N PHE A 148 -11.38 -43.06 2.33
CA PHE A 148 -10.13 -42.51 2.84
C PHE A 148 -9.54 -41.45 1.91
N LEU A 149 -9.64 -41.64 0.59
CA LEU A 149 -9.25 -40.64 -0.40
C LEU A 149 -10.00 -39.33 -0.20
N LYS A 150 -11.32 -39.39 -0.01
CA LYS A 150 -12.13 -38.20 0.27
C LYS A 150 -11.67 -37.50 1.55
N LEU A 151 -11.46 -38.23 2.65
CA LEU A 151 -10.96 -37.66 3.90
C LEU A 151 -9.57 -37.02 3.75
N VAL A 152 -8.67 -37.66 3.00
CA VAL A 152 -7.33 -37.14 2.71
C VAL A 152 -7.40 -35.87 1.87
N ALA A 153 -8.25 -35.84 0.86
CA ALA A 153 -8.44 -34.70 -0.01
C ALA A 153 -9.05 -33.51 0.73
N GLU A 154 -10.06 -33.74 1.57
CA GLU A 154 -10.65 -32.71 2.43
C GLU A 154 -9.62 -32.16 3.43
N SER A 155 -8.82 -33.03 4.04
CA SER A 155 -7.75 -32.62 4.96
C SER A 155 -6.66 -31.82 4.23
N LEU A 156 -6.31 -32.23 3.00
CA LEU A 156 -5.36 -31.50 2.16
C LEU A 156 -5.88 -30.12 1.80
N GLU A 157 -7.12 -30.05 1.28
CA GLU A 157 -7.76 -28.81 0.88
C GLU A 157 -7.81 -27.83 2.05
N ALA A 158 -8.25 -28.28 3.22
CA ALA A 158 -8.28 -27.45 4.43
C ALA A 158 -6.87 -26.94 4.79
N LYS A 159 -5.84 -27.78 4.68
CA LYS A 159 -4.47 -27.37 4.99
C LYS A 159 -3.88 -26.41 3.97
N LEU A 160 -4.11 -26.63 2.68
CA LEU A 160 -3.65 -25.73 1.62
C LEU A 160 -4.34 -24.37 1.72
N PHE A 161 -5.64 -24.38 2.02
CA PHE A 161 -6.41 -23.16 2.28
C PHE A 161 -5.84 -22.38 3.47
N GLU A 162 -5.58 -23.05 4.60
CA GLU A 162 -4.94 -22.44 5.78
C GLU A 162 -3.59 -21.79 5.43
N LEU A 163 -2.72 -22.51 4.70
CA LEU A 163 -1.41 -22.00 4.31
C LEU A 163 -1.51 -20.78 3.37
N CYS A 164 -2.43 -20.80 2.40
CA CYS A 164 -2.66 -19.65 1.51
C CYS A 164 -3.13 -18.43 2.30
N LEU A 165 -4.06 -18.60 3.24
CA LEU A 165 -4.54 -17.51 4.08
C LEU A 165 -3.43 -16.92 4.96
N LEU A 166 -2.57 -17.76 5.52
CA LEU A 166 -1.42 -17.29 6.31
C LEU A 166 -0.44 -16.48 5.46
N GLN A 167 -0.19 -16.89 4.22
CA GLN A 167 0.65 -16.15 3.28
C GLN A 167 0.01 -14.81 2.88
N GLU A 168 -1.28 -14.78 2.57
CA GLU A 168 -2.03 -13.55 2.27
C GLU A 168 -1.97 -12.56 3.45
N LEU A 169 -2.13 -13.06 4.67
CA LEU A 169 -2.07 -12.25 5.88
C LEU A 169 -0.68 -11.65 6.12
N ASP A 170 0.38 -12.45 5.94
CA ASP A 170 1.77 -11.99 6.09
C ASP A 170 2.13 -10.92 5.06
N GLU A 171 1.71 -11.10 3.80
CA GLU A 171 1.93 -10.12 2.74
C GLU A 171 1.18 -8.80 3.03
N ASN A 172 -0.09 -8.88 3.45
CA ASN A 172 -0.87 -7.70 3.82
C ASN A 172 -0.23 -6.95 5.01
N ASN A 173 0.23 -7.67 6.04
CA ASN A 173 0.92 -7.05 7.17
C ASN A 173 2.22 -6.35 6.74
N LYS A 174 3.01 -6.96 5.85
CA LYS A 174 4.21 -6.33 5.28
C LYS A 174 3.89 -5.07 4.50
N GLN A 175 2.82 -5.09 3.69
CA GLN A 175 2.38 -3.91 2.94
C GLN A 175 1.92 -2.78 3.85
N LEU A 176 1.15 -3.10 4.89
CA LEU A 176 0.71 -2.14 5.90
C LEU A 176 1.90 -1.52 6.64
N GLN A 177 2.88 -2.32 7.03
CA GLN A 177 4.08 -1.81 7.70
C GLN A 177 4.85 -0.84 6.80
N ARG A 178 5.06 -1.17 5.52
CA ARG A 178 5.72 -0.28 4.56
C ARG A 178 4.97 1.04 4.38
N ALA A 179 3.64 0.97 4.28
CA ALA A 179 2.80 2.16 4.16
C ALA A 179 2.89 3.04 5.42
N PHE A 180 2.87 2.42 6.61
CA PHE A 180 3.05 3.12 7.88
C PHE A 180 4.41 3.82 7.96
N ASP A 181 5.49 3.12 7.62
CA ASP A 181 6.85 3.68 7.65
C ASP A 181 6.98 4.88 6.69
N THR A 182 6.39 4.77 5.50
CA THR A 182 6.35 5.87 4.50
C THR A 182 5.58 7.08 5.00
N ILE A 183 4.40 6.86 5.60
CA ILE A 183 3.58 7.95 6.18
C ILE A 183 4.33 8.60 7.35
N HIS A 184 4.99 7.80 8.18
CA HIS A 184 5.78 8.32 9.29
C HIS A 184 6.92 9.21 8.81
N GLU A 185 7.70 8.78 7.82
CA GLU A 185 8.77 9.57 7.21
C GLU A 185 8.24 10.88 6.58
N LYS A 186 7.09 10.83 5.90
CA LYS A 186 6.47 12.04 5.34
C LYS A 186 5.95 12.99 6.40
N ASN A 187 5.40 12.48 7.50
CA ASN A 187 4.95 13.31 8.60
C ASN A 187 6.10 14.00 9.34
N THR A 188 7.26 13.35 9.47
CA THR A 188 8.45 13.98 10.07
C THR A 188 9.00 15.07 9.15
N GLU A 189 9.06 14.82 7.83
CA GLU A 189 9.42 15.83 6.82
C GLU A 189 8.48 17.05 6.89
N ILE A 190 7.15 16.83 6.86
CA ILE A 190 6.15 17.90 6.97
C ILE A 190 6.33 18.68 8.28
N SER A 191 6.53 17.99 9.40
CA SER A 191 6.71 18.65 10.70
C SER A 191 7.95 19.56 10.72
N SER A 192 9.05 19.12 10.08
CA SER A 192 10.26 19.94 9.96
C SER A 192 10.04 21.18 9.06
N ILE A 193 9.30 21.02 7.96
CA ILE A 193 8.94 22.12 7.07
C ILE A 193 8.02 23.10 7.80
N MET A 194 7.04 22.61 8.57
CA MET A 194 6.15 23.47 9.35
C MET A 194 6.92 24.28 10.40
N ALA A 195 7.87 23.66 11.10
CA ALA A 195 8.71 24.37 12.07
C ALA A 195 9.52 25.49 11.39
N TYR A 196 10.15 25.19 10.26
CA TYR A 196 10.90 26.19 9.48
C TYR A 196 10.00 27.31 8.94
N GLN A 197 8.84 26.97 8.38
CA GLN A 197 7.89 27.97 7.88
C GLN A 197 7.40 28.89 9.00
N GLN A 198 7.15 28.35 10.19
CA GLN A 198 6.75 29.15 11.34
C GLN A 198 7.83 30.14 11.76
N GLU A 199 9.10 29.73 11.73
CA GLU A 199 10.25 30.60 11.99
C GLU A 199 10.31 31.74 10.95
N VAL A 200 10.27 31.40 9.66
CA VAL A 200 10.31 32.38 8.56
C VAL A 200 9.14 33.37 8.63
N ILE A 201 7.93 32.89 8.93
CA ILE A 201 6.74 33.75 9.09
C ILE A 201 6.95 34.71 10.26
N THR A 202 7.49 34.23 11.38
CA THR A 202 7.74 35.05 12.57
C THR A 202 8.74 36.16 12.26
N ASP A 203 9.85 35.83 11.60
CA ASP A 203 10.88 36.79 11.23
C ASP A 203 10.37 37.85 10.27
N ARG A 204 9.66 37.45 9.20
CA ARG A 204 9.07 38.39 8.25
C ARG A 204 7.99 39.26 8.88
N THR A 205 7.17 38.69 9.75
CA THR A 205 6.14 39.46 10.47
C THR A 205 6.79 40.52 11.34
N ARG A 206 7.88 40.18 12.03
CA ARG A 206 8.66 41.14 12.82
C ARG A 206 9.27 42.25 11.96
N GLU A 207 9.83 41.90 10.81
CA GLU A 207 10.40 42.87 9.86
C GLU A 207 9.32 43.83 9.33
N ILE A 208 8.17 43.31 8.92
CA ILE A 208 7.03 44.10 8.44
C ILE A 208 6.50 45.01 9.54
N ALA A 209 6.35 44.50 10.77
CA ALA A 209 5.92 45.31 11.91
C ALA A 209 6.86 46.48 12.17
N ALA A 210 8.18 46.25 12.09
CA ALA A 210 9.19 47.30 12.24
C ALA A 210 9.09 48.34 11.11
N LYS A 211 8.90 47.91 9.85
CA LYS A 211 8.72 48.80 8.70
C LYS A 211 7.44 49.63 8.82
N ASN A 212 6.33 49.02 9.24
CA ASN A 212 5.06 49.71 9.42
C ASN A 212 5.12 50.78 10.53
N ALA A 213 5.77 50.48 11.66
CA ALA A 213 5.96 51.45 12.73
C ALA A 213 6.72 52.70 12.24
N ARG A 214 7.75 52.52 11.41
CA ARG A 214 8.53 53.63 10.82
C ARG A 214 7.72 54.42 9.78
N LEU A 215 6.95 53.75 8.93
CA LEU A 215 6.07 54.44 7.98
C LEU A 215 5.03 55.31 8.69
N LEU A 216 4.50 54.85 9.82
CA LEU A 216 3.60 55.65 10.66
C LEU A 216 4.30 56.90 11.19
N GLU A 217 5.54 56.79 11.67
CA GLU A 217 6.33 57.93 12.15
C GLU A 217 6.55 58.99 11.06
N VAL A 218 6.97 58.57 9.86
CA VAL A 218 7.13 59.47 8.70
C VAL A 218 5.78 60.09 8.29
N SER A 219 4.69 59.32 8.33
CA SER A 219 3.35 59.83 7.99
C SER A 219 2.88 60.90 8.96
N VAL A 220 3.18 60.76 10.26
CA VAL A 220 2.84 61.76 11.28
C VAL A 220 3.65 63.04 11.05
N LEU A 221 4.95 62.92 10.79
CA LEU A 221 5.82 64.06 10.49
C LEU A 221 5.33 64.84 9.25
N ASN A 222 4.98 64.14 8.17
CA ASN A 222 4.43 64.77 6.96
C ASN A 222 3.08 65.45 7.21
N ALA A 223 2.18 64.84 7.99
CA ALA A 223 0.85 65.37 8.23
C ALA A 223 0.83 66.64 9.09
N HIS A 224 1.79 66.79 10.02
CA HIS A 224 1.83 67.90 10.96
C HIS A 224 2.91 68.93 10.59
N THR A 225 4.16 68.49 10.47
CA THR A 225 5.32 69.38 10.37
C THR A 225 5.47 70.01 8.98
N VAL A 226 5.14 69.27 7.91
CA VAL A 226 5.20 69.79 6.53
C VAL A 226 3.92 70.54 6.16
N ARG A 227 2.77 70.03 6.60
CA ARG A 227 1.46 70.56 6.20
C ARG A 227 1.16 71.94 6.81
N GLU A 228 1.62 72.20 8.02
CA GLU A 228 1.42 73.48 8.71
C GLU A 228 2.05 74.68 7.97
N PRO A 229 3.36 74.70 7.67
CA PRO A 229 3.98 75.81 6.95
C PRO A 229 3.45 75.93 5.51
N LEU A 230 3.15 74.81 4.84
CA LEU A 230 2.53 74.85 3.51
C LEU A 230 1.14 75.49 3.54
N SER A 231 0.31 75.16 4.53
CA SER A 231 -1.02 75.77 4.69
C SER A 231 -0.91 77.27 4.99
N ARG A 232 0.12 77.70 5.75
CA ARG A 232 0.41 79.13 5.95
C ARG A 232 0.78 79.84 4.65
N ILE A 233 1.65 79.24 3.83
CA ILE A 233 2.02 79.80 2.51
C ILE A 233 0.78 79.93 1.62
N LEU A 234 0.00 78.86 1.46
CA LEU A 234 -1.21 78.88 0.64
C LEU A 234 -2.24 79.89 1.14
N GLY A 235 -2.41 80.01 2.47
CA GLY A 235 -3.28 81.01 3.07
C GLY A 235 -2.82 82.45 2.74
N LEU A 236 -1.53 82.73 2.84
CA LEU A 236 -0.96 84.04 2.49
C LEU A 236 -1.09 84.35 0.99
N VAL A 237 -0.91 83.35 0.12
CA VAL A 237 -1.12 83.50 -1.33
C VAL A 237 -2.59 83.80 -1.64
N ASN A 238 -3.53 83.04 -1.07
CA ASN A 238 -4.95 83.30 -1.25
C ASN A 238 -5.37 84.71 -0.76
N LEU A 239 -4.79 85.18 0.36
CA LEU A 239 -5.04 86.54 0.85
C LEU A 239 -4.60 87.61 -0.15
N LEU A 240 -3.51 87.39 -0.88
CA LEU A 240 -3.05 88.29 -1.94
C LEU A 240 -4.02 88.32 -3.14
N GLU A 241 -4.71 87.22 -3.41
CA GLU A 241 -5.67 87.11 -4.51
C GLU A 241 -7.06 87.70 -4.17
N MET A 242 -7.48 87.65 -2.90
CA MET A 242 -8.83 88.04 -2.48
C MET A 242 -9.03 89.55 -2.27
N ARG A 243 -7.96 90.35 -2.19
CA ARG A 243 -8.03 91.79 -1.90
C ARG A 243 -6.98 92.55 -2.71
N GLN A 244 -7.26 93.82 -3.05
CA GLN A 244 -6.24 94.74 -3.55
C GLN A 244 -5.38 95.26 -2.40
N TRP A 245 -4.09 94.94 -2.45
CA TRP A 245 -3.08 95.36 -1.49
C TRP A 245 -2.19 96.45 -2.07
N SER A 246 -1.74 97.39 -1.23
CA SER A 246 -0.69 98.32 -1.66
C SER A 246 0.67 97.63 -1.71
N LEU A 247 1.60 98.20 -2.49
CA LEU A 247 2.95 97.64 -2.62
C LEU A 247 3.71 97.67 -1.28
N GLU A 248 3.47 98.68 -0.44
CA GLU A 248 4.03 98.75 0.92
C GLU A 248 3.47 97.65 1.82
N GLU A 249 2.15 97.42 1.82
CA GLU A 249 1.51 96.38 2.66
C GLU A 249 2.02 94.97 2.33
N ILE A 250 2.21 94.67 1.03
CA ILE A 250 2.79 93.39 0.60
C ILE A 250 4.21 93.23 1.13
N LYS A 251 5.05 94.26 0.99
CA LYS A 251 6.45 94.21 1.40
C LYS A 251 6.63 94.12 2.92
N GLU A 252 5.81 94.82 3.69
CA GLU A 252 5.96 94.89 5.15
C GLU A 252 5.23 93.76 5.89
N GLN A 253 4.09 93.27 5.38
CA GLN A 253 3.26 92.32 6.13
C GLN A 253 3.25 90.91 5.54
N ILE A 254 3.13 90.78 4.22
CA ILE A 254 2.95 89.47 3.56
C ILE A 254 4.30 88.81 3.26
N LEU A 255 5.22 89.55 2.62
CA LEU A 255 6.51 89.01 2.17
C LEU A 255 7.35 88.43 3.33
N PRO A 256 7.45 89.05 4.52
CA PRO A 256 8.20 88.49 5.63
C PRO A 256 7.57 87.20 6.17
N ARG A 257 6.24 87.11 6.25
CA ARG A 257 5.52 85.91 6.72
C ARG A 257 5.57 84.77 5.71
N LEU A 258 5.55 85.10 4.41
CA LEU A 258 5.71 84.12 3.33
C LEU A 258 7.13 83.54 3.37
N ARG A 259 8.14 84.39 3.54
CA ARG A 259 9.54 83.99 3.66
C ARG A 259 9.77 83.10 4.88
N LEU A 260 9.23 83.48 6.05
CA LEU A 260 9.32 82.67 7.26
C LEU A 260 8.67 81.29 7.05
N SER A 261 7.45 81.26 6.50
CA SER A 261 6.74 79.99 6.26
C SER A 261 7.44 79.12 5.21
N ALA A 262 8.09 79.71 4.21
CA ALA A 262 8.92 78.99 3.24
C ALA A 262 10.20 78.42 3.86
N GLN A 263 10.84 79.15 4.79
CA GLN A 263 12.00 78.65 5.53
C GLN A 263 11.63 77.53 6.50
N ASP A 264 10.49 77.66 7.18
CA ASP A 264 9.95 76.59 8.05
C ASP A 264 9.63 75.33 7.24
N LEU A 265 9.06 75.49 6.04
CA LEU A 265 8.79 74.37 5.12
C LEU A 265 10.07 73.69 4.65
N ASP A 266 11.09 74.46 4.28
CA ASP A 266 12.40 73.95 3.85
C ASP A 266 13.07 73.14 4.97
N GLY A 267 13.05 73.67 6.20
CA GLY A 267 13.55 72.96 7.38
C GLY A 267 12.79 71.66 7.66
N ALA A 268 11.46 71.68 7.58
CA ALA A 268 10.63 70.48 7.75
C ALA A 268 10.89 69.42 6.66
N LEU A 269 11.10 69.84 5.41
CA LEU A 269 11.46 68.95 4.30
C LEU A 269 12.84 68.33 4.50
N GLN A 270 13.81 69.11 4.97
CA GLN A 270 15.15 68.64 5.25
C GLN A 270 15.14 67.57 6.34
N GLU A 271 14.35 67.75 7.41
CA GLU A 271 14.17 66.77 8.47
C GLU A 271 13.55 65.45 7.96
N VAL A 272 12.54 65.52 7.09
CA VAL A 272 11.93 64.33 6.45
C VAL A 272 12.93 63.59 5.56
N ILE A 273 13.76 64.32 4.81
CA ILE A 273 14.77 63.76 3.89
C ILE A 273 15.91 63.11 4.68
N GLU A 274 16.38 63.75 5.75
CA GLU A 274 17.43 63.20 6.63
C GLU A 274 16.97 61.91 7.31
N MET A 275 15.72 61.87 7.79
CA MET A 275 15.14 60.66 8.38
C MET A 275 15.01 59.53 7.33
N SER A 276 14.52 59.85 6.13
CA SER A 276 14.35 58.87 5.04
C SER A 276 15.69 58.34 4.48
N THR A 277 16.73 59.17 4.45
CA THR A 277 18.06 58.78 3.96
C THR A 277 18.85 57.98 4.99
N ALA A 278 18.76 58.34 6.27
CA ALA A 278 19.31 57.53 7.36
C ALA A 278 18.68 56.12 7.38
N ASP A 279 17.39 56.02 7.05
CA ASP A 279 16.66 54.75 6.95
C ASP A 279 17.11 53.89 5.75
N LEU A 280 17.36 54.50 4.58
CA LEU A 280 17.88 53.79 3.41
C LEU A 280 19.27 53.18 3.66
N ILE A 281 20.09 53.81 4.49
CA ILE A 281 21.41 53.31 4.86
C ILE A 281 21.28 52.13 5.84
N LYS A 282 20.38 52.21 6.83
CA LYS A 282 20.10 51.11 7.77
C LYS A 282 19.41 49.90 7.16
N LEU A 283 18.70 50.06 6.04
CA LEU A 283 18.03 48.96 5.32
C LEU A 283 18.95 48.23 4.32
N LYS A 284 20.11 48.79 3.97
CA LYS A 284 21.11 48.21 3.06
C LYS A 284 22.29 47.53 3.78
N ALA A 285 22.43 47.72 5.09
CA ALA A 285 23.43 47.09 5.95
C ALA A 285 22.81 45.91 6.71
#